data_AF-A0A1L9BPP1-F1
#
_entry.id   AF-A0A1L9BPP1-F1
#
_cell.length_a   1.000
_cell.length_b   1.000
_cell.length_c   1.000
_cell.angle_alpha   90.00
_cell.angle_beta   90.00
_cell.angle_gamma   90.00
#
_symmetry.space_group_name_H-M   'P 1'
#
loop_
_entity.id
_entity.type
_entity.pdbx_description
1 polymer ?
#
loop_
_entity_poly.entity_id
_entity_poly.type
_entity_poly.pdbx_seq_one_letter_code
_entity_poly.pdbx_strand_id
1 'polypeptide(L)'
;MKWHHVKENWPAFYEAIVDKWPQVDDSDLDEIDGDQGAFVSYLVEVTGQDREEIREELREWLVGEIPSDIVMDPSHDNHSIVLSAKYVNEGEDEYSDDAAFGDDNESPDDD
;
A
#
# COMPACT_ATOMS: atom_id res chain seq x y z
N MET A 1 -7.58 -2.55 4.30
CA MET A 1 -7.58 -1.16 4.82
C MET A 1 -8.96 -0.80 5.39
N LYS A 2 -9.07 0.12 6.37
CA LYS A 2 -10.37 0.65 6.83
C LYS A 2 -10.62 2.03 6.22
N TRP A 3 -11.87 2.35 5.88
CA TRP A 3 -12.26 3.65 5.32
C TRP A 3 -11.81 4.85 6.17
N HIS A 4 -11.76 4.69 7.50
CA HIS A 4 -11.31 5.75 8.40
C HIS A 4 -9.91 6.29 8.02
N HIS A 5 -8.99 5.42 7.64
CA HIS A 5 -7.64 5.83 7.24
C HIS A 5 -7.61 6.56 5.90
N VAL A 6 -8.49 6.15 4.98
CA VAL A 6 -8.68 6.83 3.69
C VAL A 6 -9.23 8.23 3.94
N LYS A 7 -10.20 8.38 4.85
CA LYS A 7 -10.72 9.71 5.23
C LYS A 7 -9.65 10.58 5.90
N GLU A 8 -8.88 10.04 6.84
CA GLU A 8 -7.84 10.81 7.55
C GLU A 8 -6.74 11.33 6.62
N ASN A 9 -6.46 10.61 5.53
CA ASN A 9 -5.42 10.97 4.56
C ASN A 9 -5.99 11.12 3.15
N TRP A 10 -7.22 11.66 3.04
CA TRP A 10 -7.98 11.71 1.79
C TRP A 10 -7.21 12.26 0.58
N PRO A 11 -6.46 13.39 0.70
CA PRO A 11 -5.65 13.92 -0.41
C PRO A 11 -4.55 12.97 -0.90
N ALA A 12 -4.01 12.12 -0.02
CA ALA A 12 -2.95 11.17 -0.38
C ALA A 12 -3.47 10.04 -1.29
N PHE A 13 -4.80 9.82 -1.32
CA PHE A 13 -5.42 8.81 -2.16
C PHE A 13 -5.89 9.34 -3.51
N TYR A 14 -5.75 10.64 -3.82
CA TYR A 14 -6.30 11.21 -5.05
C TYR A 14 -5.72 10.55 -6.29
N GLU A 15 -4.40 10.42 -6.37
CA GLU A 15 -3.73 9.78 -7.50
C GLU A 15 -4.17 8.31 -7.66
N ALA A 16 -4.24 7.56 -6.57
CA ALA A 16 -4.69 6.16 -6.59
C ALA A 16 -6.17 6.01 -6.95
N ILE A 17 -7.02 6.97 -6.56
CA ILE A 17 -8.43 7.01 -6.91
C ILE A 17 -8.58 7.31 -8.40
N VAL A 18 -7.88 8.32 -8.93
CA VAL A 18 -7.93 8.68 -10.36
C VAL A 18 -7.34 7.58 -11.24
N ASP A 19 -6.29 6.88 -10.79
CA ASP A 19 -5.74 5.72 -11.51
C ASP A 19 -6.77 4.57 -11.63
N LYS A 20 -7.47 4.27 -10.53
CA LYS A 20 -8.51 3.24 -10.50
C LYS A 20 -9.78 3.65 -11.25
N TRP A 21 -10.20 4.91 -11.11
CA TRP A 21 -11.38 5.47 -11.74
C TRP A 21 -11.00 6.75 -12.51
N PRO A 22 -10.54 6.64 -13.77
CA PRO A 22 -10.07 7.79 -14.56
C PRO A 22 -11.18 8.80 -14.96
N GLN A 23 -12.41 8.53 -14.54
CA GLN A 23 -13.60 9.36 -14.73
C GLN A 23 -13.77 10.39 -13.60
N VAL A 24 -13.02 10.21 -12.51
CA VAL A 24 -13.03 11.05 -11.32
C VAL A 24 -12.12 12.26 -11.51
N ASP A 25 -12.55 13.41 -11.02
CA ASP A 25 -11.79 14.66 -11.01
C ASP A 25 -11.30 15.00 -9.58
N ASP A 26 -10.09 15.54 -9.46
CA ASP A 26 -9.51 15.91 -8.17
C ASP A 26 -10.28 17.02 -7.44
N SER A 27 -10.93 17.92 -8.20
CA SER A 27 -11.71 19.01 -7.62
C SER A 27 -12.98 18.49 -6.96
N ASP A 28 -13.63 17.48 -7.55
CA ASP A 28 -14.80 16.83 -6.95
C ASP A 28 -14.40 16.03 -5.69
N LEU A 29 -13.22 15.39 -5.71
CA LEU A 29 -12.69 14.69 -4.53
C LEU A 29 -12.48 15.64 -3.35
N ASP A 30 -12.02 16.86 -3.60
CA ASP A 30 -11.87 17.89 -2.56
C ASP A 30 -13.21 18.23 -1.88
N GLU A 31 -14.28 18.35 -2.67
CA GLU A 31 -15.63 18.62 -2.13
C GLU A 31 -16.20 17.44 -1.32
N ILE A 32 -15.79 16.21 -1.61
CA ILE A 32 -16.27 15.00 -0.95
C ILE A 32 -15.69 14.84 0.47
N ASP A 33 -14.51 15.39 0.76
CA ASP A 33 -13.85 15.37 2.08
C ASP A 33 -13.82 13.97 2.74
N GLY A 34 -13.60 12.92 1.93
CA GLY A 34 -13.57 11.53 2.39
C GLY A 34 -14.90 11.00 2.96
N ASP A 35 -16.03 11.61 2.64
CA ASP A 35 -17.35 11.04 2.94
C ASP A 35 -17.63 9.84 2.04
N GLN A 36 -17.74 8.66 2.64
CA GLN A 36 -17.94 7.41 1.90
C GLN A 36 -19.26 7.39 1.12
N GLY A 37 -20.31 7.98 1.67
CA GLY A 37 -21.62 7.98 1.06
C GLY A 37 -21.66 8.87 -0.17
N ALA A 38 -21.08 10.07 -0.05
CA ALA A 38 -20.90 11.03 -1.13
C ALA A 38 -19.98 10.47 -2.21
N PHE A 39 -18.85 9.86 -1.84
CA PHE A 39 -17.93 9.25 -2.81
C PHE A 39 -18.59 8.13 -3.62
N VAL A 40 -19.36 7.25 -2.98
CA VAL A 40 -20.08 6.19 -3.69
C VAL A 40 -21.15 6.76 -4.62
N SER A 41 -21.88 7.79 -4.19
CA SER A 41 -22.87 8.44 -5.06
C SER A 41 -22.20 9.12 -6.26
N TYR A 42 -21.10 9.83 -6.02
CA TYR A 42 -20.31 10.46 -7.06
C TYR A 42 -19.77 9.45 -8.08
N LEU A 43 -19.20 8.33 -7.61
CA LEU A 43 -18.75 7.25 -8.50
C LEU A 43 -19.89 6.71 -9.36
N VAL A 44 -21.07 6.47 -8.79
CA VAL A 44 -22.25 6.06 -9.57
C VAL A 44 -22.61 7.08 -10.66
N GLU A 45 -22.50 8.38 -10.36
CA GLU A 45 -22.81 9.46 -11.31
C GLU A 45 -21.78 9.55 -12.45
N VAL A 46 -20.48 9.47 -12.14
CA VAL A 46 -19.42 9.61 -13.16
C VAL A 46 -19.20 8.35 -13.96
N THR A 47 -19.31 7.16 -13.35
CA THR A 47 -19.09 5.90 -14.06
C THR A 47 -20.36 5.35 -14.70
N GLY A 48 -21.54 5.78 -14.23
CA GLY A 48 -22.83 5.24 -14.66
C GLY A 48 -23.10 3.81 -14.20
N GLN A 49 -22.28 3.28 -13.30
CA GLN A 49 -22.43 1.92 -12.75
C GLN A 49 -23.45 1.88 -11.61
N ASP A 50 -23.97 0.69 -11.31
CA ASP A 50 -24.87 0.49 -10.19
C ASP A 50 -24.16 0.66 -8.85
N ARG A 51 -24.93 1.13 -7.85
CA ARG A 51 -24.39 1.36 -6.49
C ARG A 51 -23.82 0.09 -5.85
N GLU A 52 -24.35 -1.07 -6.18
CA GLU A 52 -23.86 -2.35 -5.66
C GLU A 52 -22.48 -2.69 -6.24
N GLU A 53 -22.28 -2.46 -7.54
CA GLU A 53 -21.01 -2.68 -8.25
C GLU A 53 -19.92 -1.74 -7.71
N ILE A 54 -20.23 -0.45 -7.59
CA ILE A 54 -19.31 0.53 -6.99
C ILE A 54 -18.90 0.13 -5.57
N ARG A 55 -19.81 -0.41 -4.76
CA ARG A 55 -19.50 -0.84 -3.39
C ARG A 55 -18.66 -2.09 -3.34
N GLU A 56 -18.80 -2.97 -4.33
CA GLU A 56 -17.92 -4.13 -4.50
C GLU A 56 -16.52 -3.68 -4.89
N GLU A 57 -16.40 -2.86 -5.95
CA GLU A 57 -15.11 -2.32 -6.41
C GLU A 57 -14.40 -1.52 -5.32
N LEU A 58 -15.13 -0.68 -4.59
CA LEU A 58 -14.57 0.08 -3.47
C LEU A 58 -14.04 -0.85 -2.38
N ARG A 59 -14.74 -1.95 -2.11
CA ARG A 59 -14.30 -2.95 -1.13
C ARG A 59 -13.05 -3.67 -1.62
N GLU A 60 -13.02 -4.07 -2.89
CA GLU A 60 -11.86 -4.70 -3.51
C GLU A 60 -10.65 -3.77 -3.49
N TRP A 61 -10.84 -2.49 -3.81
CA TRP A 61 -9.78 -1.47 -3.71
C TRP A 61 -9.27 -1.29 -2.27
N LEU A 62 -10.17 -1.27 -1.28
CA LEU A 62 -9.79 -1.22 0.14
C LEU A 62 -9.10 -2.49 0.66
N VAL A 63 -9.30 -3.64 0.00
CA VAL A 63 -8.73 -4.94 0.37
C VAL A 63 -7.46 -5.25 -0.44
N GLY A 64 -7.33 -4.68 -1.64
CA GLY A 64 -6.19 -4.83 -2.53
C GLY A 64 -4.91 -4.16 -2.01
N GLU A 65 -3.82 -4.37 -2.75
CA GLU A 65 -2.51 -3.79 -2.45
C GLU A 65 -2.60 -2.26 -2.56
N ILE A 66 -2.37 -1.57 -1.44
CA ILE A 66 -2.20 -0.12 -1.45
C ILE A 66 -0.95 0.17 -2.27
N PRO A 67 -0.98 1.11 -3.24
CA PRO A 67 0.22 1.49 -3.97
C PRO A 67 1.31 1.91 -2.97
N SER A 68 2.50 1.33 -3.12
CA SER A 68 3.62 1.47 -2.17
C SER A 68 4.00 2.92 -1.86
N ASP A 69 3.65 3.87 -2.74
CA ASP A 69 3.90 5.30 -2.60
C ASP A 69 3.12 5.93 -1.42
N ILE A 70 1.93 5.42 -1.09
CA ILE A 70 1.12 5.89 0.05
C ILE A 70 1.61 5.25 1.38
N VAL A 71 2.37 4.16 1.29
CA VAL A 71 2.84 3.36 2.43
C VAL A 71 4.18 3.87 2.98
N MET A 72 4.88 4.77 2.28
CA MET A 72 6.26 5.19 2.59
C MET A 72 6.50 6.72 2.62
N ASP A 73 5.50 7.55 2.92
CA ASP A 73 5.75 8.98 3.16
C ASP A 73 6.15 9.22 4.64
N PRO A 74 7.33 9.83 4.92
CA PRO A 74 7.83 10.01 6.29
C PRO A 74 7.02 11.02 7.14
N SER A 75 6.08 11.75 6.53
CA SER A 75 5.10 12.58 7.24
C SER A 75 3.88 11.77 7.70
N HIS A 76 3.73 10.53 7.21
CA HIS A 76 2.60 9.62 7.38
C HIS A 76 3.00 8.29 8.07
N ASP A 77 4.15 8.27 8.75
CA ASP A 77 4.68 7.13 9.50
C ASP A 77 4.00 6.95 10.86
N ASN A 78 3.13 5.94 11.01
CA ASN A 78 3.23 5.02 12.17
C ASN A 78 2.40 3.71 12.08
N HIS A 79 2.18 3.09 10.92
CA HIS A 79 1.46 1.79 10.90
C HIS A 79 1.98 0.71 9.95
N SER A 80 3.04 0.98 9.17
CA SER A 80 3.64 -0.01 8.26
C SER A 80 4.61 -1.00 8.93
N ILE A 81 4.60 -1.11 10.27
CA ILE A 81 5.36 -2.14 11.00
C ILE A 81 4.47 -3.34 11.41
N VAL A 82 3.14 -3.23 11.33
CA VAL A 82 2.26 -4.31 11.83
C VAL A 82 2.00 -5.42 10.79
N LEU A 83 2.21 -5.17 9.49
CA LEU A 83 1.98 -6.18 8.44
C LEU A 83 3.26 -6.82 7.90
N SER A 84 4.42 -6.15 8.00
CA SER A 84 5.73 -6.68 7.60
C SER A 84 6.28 -7.77 8.53
N ALA A 85 5.64 -8.03 9.67
CA ALA A 85 6.00 -9.13 10.56
C ALA A 85 5.42 -10.49 10.13
N LYS A 86 4.53 -10.53 9.13
CA LYS A 86 3.83 -11.78 8.75
C LYS A 86 4.45 -12.55 7.58
N TYR A 87 5.60 -12.12 7.10
CA TYR A 87 6.35 -12.85 6.06
C TYR A 87 7.86 -12.93 6.39
N VAL A 88 8.16 -13.31 7.63
CA VAL A 88 9.42 -13.99 7.94
C VAL A 88 9.02 -15.44 8.19
N ASN A 89 9.47 -16.35 7.32
CA ASN A 89 9.34 -17.78 7.61
C ASN A 89 10.09 -18.04 8.93
N GLU A 90 9.43 -18.74 9.84
CA GLU A 90 9.98 -19.13 11.13
C GLU A 90 11.15 -20.09 10.88
N GLY A 91 12.40 -19.58 10.88
CA GLY A 91 13.59 -20.44 10.85
C GLY A 91 14.88 -19.93 10.20
N GLU A 92 14.96 -18.74 9.59
CA GLU A 92 16.27 -18.23 9.13
C GLU A 92 16.99 -17.46 10.24
N ASP A 93 17.96 -18.13 10.84
CA ASP A 93 18.94 -17.55 11.75
C ASP A 93 20.08 -16.95 10.89
N GLU A 94 20.16 -15.63 10.84
CA GLU A 94 21.07 -14.82 9.99
C GLU A 94 22.58 -15.05 10.27
N TYR A 95 22.94 -15.99 11.15
CA TYR A 95 24.30 -16.17 11.67
C TYR A 95 25.01 -17.47 11.27
N SER A 96 24.44 -18.30 10.38
CA SER A 96 24.97 -19.66 10.16
C SER A 96 25.75 -19.93 8.85
N ASP A 97 26.02 -18.96 7.96
CA ASP A 97 26.78 -19.26 6.73
C ASP A 97 27.87 -18.23 6.39
N ASP A 98 28.82 -18.04 7.31
CA ASP A 98 30.15 -17.44 7.00
C ASP A 98 31.16 -18.48 6.49
N ALA A 99 30.76 -19.76 6.37
CA ALA A 99 31.66 -20.86 6.01
C ALA A 99 31.92 -21.00 4.50
N ALA A 100 31.20 -20.26 3.65
CA ALA A 100 31.27 -20.44 2.19
C ALA A 100 32.22 -19.46 1.47
N PHE A 101 32.78 -18.46 2.15
CA PHE A 101 33.66 -17.46 1.52
C PHE A 101 34.94 -17.24 2.33
N GLY A 102 36.04 -17.86 1.88
CA GLY A 102 37.38 -17.49 2.34
C GLY A 102 38.39 -18.64 2.51
N ASP A 103 38.37 -19.70 1.70
CA ASP A 103 39.58 -20.52 1.53
C ASP A 103 40.39 -19.97 0.37
N ASP A 104 41.07 -18.86 0.62
CA ASP A 104 42.20 -18.41 -0.19
C ASP A 104 43.22 -17.80 0.77
N ASN A 105 44.15 -18.63 1.27
CA ASN A 105 45.57 -18.30 1.44
C ASN A 105 46.29 -19.38 2.27
N GLU A 106 46.69 -20.50 1.63
CA GLU A 106 47.83 -21.29 2.10
C GLU A 106 48.98 -21.12 1.09
N SER A 107 49.72 -20.02 1.22
CA SER A 107 51.06 -19.89 0.65
C SER A 107 52.05 -20.37 1.72
N PRO A 108 52.75 -21.50 1.54
CA PRO A 108 53.84 -21.88 2.42
C PRO A 108 55.15 -21.31 1.89
N ASP A 109 55.76 -20.35 2.60
CA ASP A 109 57.19 -20.05 2.45
C ASP A 109 57.81 -19.61 3.79
N ASP A 110 58.75 -20.46 4.25
CA ASP A 110 60.01 -20.20 4.99
C ASP A 110 60.03 -19.71 6.47
N ASP A 111 60.43 -20.62 7.38
CA ASP A 111 61.58 -20.49 8.31
C ASP A 111 62.13 -21.87 8.74
#